data_AF-A0A6G0W680-F1
#
_entry.id   AF-A0A6G0W680-F1
#
_cell.length_a   1.000
_cell.length_b   1.000
_cell.length_c   1.000
_cell.angle_alpha   90.00
_cell.angle_beta   90.00
_cell.angle_gamma   90.00
#
_symmetry.space_group_name_H-M   'P 1'
#
loop_
_entity.id
_entity.type
_entity.pdbx_description
1 polymer ?
#
loop_
_entity_poly.entity_id
_entity_poly.type
_entity_poly.pdbx_seq_one_letter_code
_entity_poly.pdbx_strand_id
1 'polypeptide(L)'
;METKTPPPQVDGAPSAFVPKVRDIGTIALEAIGKIDTVLAFELTVMNDHMKTVEKENVILKAENDALKAKILQQREDEADIYYYLHKKLDANYQVIAQLEGDIEAVKQERDAMDKMFHQQQEETQSAFAKEKKDLTERIESAQDTLHALEVFRERKVELEDTIAAMEATLAMEKENHKKQVLEMERRNVQEKERIKKDMLMKIKENKQNLLARTEDQLDSTTKRTMMENDQMISELQYQSKETEKLLAKYKALETEVVQLRLQLKLNKETEMEMAKRTHFYQKLIKKLNDRARSDAAREADDGRSKDQLNKANGEMLEVLESKSQSLQAQLRTLSEELHDTRTQLEAARTEKHNMLAQQDDTLRFLLTAITDITHQLALHDRHRPVTLKEWQAGDIIPAKLDDLPPSDVRKVLQMLFGKLHAYQSQIVETTRALPQKQHGTELPPIKPSQQQYQTQQHQSRADQIEILKALANYGPSTVPERPSRNPSTEQLHQRSVACQTLSNWSETKSNARKNVSNVVVHPQQARTLPQESPPKAPMTAEGRVEAAPSLISTRRPVVKKRIVLPEAHRLPPPGGKNP
;
A
#
# COMPACT_ATOMS: atom_id res chain seq x y z
N MET A 1 -34.00 -90.44 -129.64
CA MET A 1 -35.43 -90.06 -129.54
C MET A 1 -35.77 -89.13 -130.69
N GLU A 2 -35.97 -89.55 -131.95
CA GLU A 2 -36.61 -90.77 -132.51
C GLU A 2 -38.13 -90.83 -132.23
N THR A 3 -39.08 -91.01 -133.18
CA THR A 3 -39.08 -91.22 -134.67
C THR A 3 -40.26 -90.41 -135.32
N LYS A 4 -40.76 -90.49 -136.57
CA LYS A 4 -40.64 -91.44 -137.73
C LYS A 4 -41.04 -90.78 -139.09
N THR A 5 -41.29 -91.60 -140.11
CA THR A 5 -41.46 -91.37 -141.58
C THR A 5 -42.22 -92.58 -142.21
N PRO A 6 -42.54 -92.73 -143.53
CA PRO A 6 -42.72 -91.81 -144.70
C PRO A 6 -44.08 -92.04 -145.48
N PRO A 7 -44.31 -91.45 -146.69
CA PRO A 7 -45.28 -91.92 -147.74
C PRO A 7 -44.60 -92.97 -148.69
N PRO A 8 -44.82 -93.19 -150.04
CA PRO A 8 -45.16 -92.29 -151.19
C PRO A 8 -46.02 -92.84 -152.42
N GLN A 9 -46.34 -91.96 -153.41
CA GLN A 9 -46.46 -92.16 -154.91
C GLN A 9 -47.44 -93.19 -155.58
N VAL A 10 -47.72 -93.24 -156.91
CA VAL A 10 -47.97 -92.24 -158.03
C VAL A 10 -48.39 -92.94 -159.38
N ASP A 11 -48.81 -92.17 -160.41
CA ASP A 11 -48.95 -92.45 -161.88
C ASP A 11 -50.10 -93.34 -162.47
N GLY A 12 -50.50 -93.07 -163.73
CA GLY A 12 -51.27 -94.00 -164.60
C GLY A 12 -52.15 -93.41 -165.75
N ALA A 13 -51.85 -93.75 -167.01
CA ALA A 13 -52.69 -93.59 -168.24
C ALA A 13 -52.35 -94.76 -169.23
N PRO A 14 -52.79 -94.86 -170.52
CA PRO A 14 -53.82 -94.16 -171.31
C PRO A 14 -54.74 -95.14 -172.13
N SER A 15 -55.52 -94.65 -173.13
CA SER A 15 -55.65 -95.21 -174.51
C SER A 15 -56.89 -94.67 -175.26
N ALA A 16 -57.01 -94.92 -176.57
CA ALA A 16 -58.06 -94.37 -177.44
C ALA A 16 -58.58 -95.39 -178.48
N PHE A 17 -59.87 -95.30 -178.87
CA PHE A 17 -60.44 -96.01 -180.03
C PHE A 17 -61.66 -95.28 -180.64
N VAL A 18 -61.82 -95.41 -181.96
CA VAL A 18 -62.77 -94.73 -182.88
C VAL A 18 -62.89 -95.63 -184.14
N PRO A 19 -63.95 -95.60 -185.01
CA PRO A 19 -65.30 -95.04 -184.95
C PRO A 19 -66.44 -96.09 -185.18
N LYS A 20 -67.71 -95.65 -185.21
CA LYS A 20 -68.57 -95.80 -186.41
C LYS A 20 -69.81 -94.88 -186.38
N VAL A 21 -70.23 -94.42 -187.56
CA VAL A 21 -71.27 -93.38 -187.76
C VAL A 21 -72.69 -93.95 -187.69
N ARG A 22 -73.60 -93.23 -187.02
CA ARG A 22 -75.06 -93.30 -187.14
C ARG A 22 -75.67 -91.89 -187.00
N ASP A 23 -76.95 -91.75 -187.36
CA ASP A 23 -77.55 -90.48 -187.75
C ASP A 23 -77.52 -89.31 -186.75
N ILE A 24 -77.37 -88.12 -187.34
CA ILE A 24 -77.16 -86.83 -186.69
C ILE A 24 -78.42 -86.31 -185.96
N GLY A 25 -79.59 -86.91 -186.19
CA GLY A 25 -80.87 -86.42 -185.66
C GLY A 25 -81.11 -86.57 -184.15
N THR A 26 -80.34 -87.43 -183.44
CA THR A 26 -80.72 -87.86 -182.06
C THR A 26 -79.76 -87.40 -180.96
N ILE A 27 -78.52 -87.01 -181.29
CA ILE A 27 -77.44 -86.82 -180.30
C ILE A 27 -77.61 -85.53 -179.47
N ALA A 28 -78.30 -84.52 -180.01
CA ALA A 28 -78.46 -83.21 -179.37
C ALA A 28 -79.20 -83.24 -178.01
N LEU A 29 -80.01 -84.26 -177.75
CA LEU A 29 -80.81 -84.38 -176.51
C LEU A 29 -80.09 -85.12 -175.38
N GLU A 30 -79.09 -85.96 -175.66
CA GLU A 30 -78.39 -86.75 -174.61
C GLU A 30 -77.13 -86.05 -174.07
N ALA A 31 -76.57 -85.09 -174.81
CA ALA A 31 -75.37 -84.35 -174.40
C ALA A 31 -75.63 -83.33 -173.28
N ILE A 32 -76.81 -82.70 -173.26
CA ILE A 32 -77.16 -81.64 -172.31
C ILE A 32 -77.22 -82.19 -170.88
N GLY A 33 -77.91 -83.31 -170.66
CA GLY A 33 -78.13 -83.88 -169.33
C GLY A 33 -76.88 -84.38 -168.59
N LYS A 34 -75.73 -84.52 -169.27
CA LYS A 34 -74.47 -84.95 -168.63
C LYS A 34 -73.66 -83.76 -168.10
N ILE A 35 -73.76 -82.59 -168.73
CA ILE A 35 -73.07 -81.37 -168.28
C ILE A 35 -73.63 -80.92 -166.92
N ASP A 36 -74.96 -80.96 -166.76
CA ASP A 36 -75.62 -80.66 -165.47
C ASP A 36 -75.11 -81.54 -164.32
N THR A 37 -74.82 -82.82 -164.57
CA THR A 37 -74.35 -83.73 -163.50
C THR A 37 -72.93 -83.43 -163.02
N VAL A 38 -72.03 -82.98 -163.92
CA VAL A 38 -70.66 -82.59 -163.53
C VAL A 38 -70.70 -81.25 -162.79
N LEU A 39 -71.44 -80.28 -163.32
CA LEU A 39 -71.60 -78.97 -162.67
C LEU A 39 -72.26 -79.10 -161.28
N ALA A 40 -73.25 -79.98 -161.14
CA ALA A 40 -73.86 -80.29 -159.85
C ALA A 40 -72.88 -80.96 -158.87
N PHE A 41 -71.99 -81.84 -159.34
CA PHE A 41 -70.96 -82.44 -158.49
C PHE A 41 -69.91 -81.42 -158.05
N GLU A 42 -69.40 -80.58 -158.97
CA GLU A 42 -68.46 -79.51 -158.65
C GLU A 42 -69.08 -78.48 -157.70
N LEU A 43 -70.33 -78.08 -157.92
CA LEU A 43 -71.09 -77.24 -156.99
C LEU A 43 -71.31 -77.93 -155.64
N THR A 44 -71.48 -79.26 -155.59
CA THR A 44 -71.60 -80.00 -154.32
C THR A 44 -70.28 -80.03 -153.56
N VAL A 45 -69.17 -80.33 -154.23
CA VAL A 45 -67.82 -80.30 -153.64
C VAL A 45 -67.44 -78.89 -153.19
N MET A 46 -67.74 -77.87 -153.99
CA MET A 46 -67.51 -76.46 -153.63
C MET A 46 -68.40 -76.02 -152.47
N ASN A 47 -69.66 -76.45 -152.41
CA ASN A 47 -70.59 -76.19 -151.31
C ASN A 47 -70.17 -76.92 -150.02
N ASP A 48 -69.65 -78.15 -150.11
CA ASP A 48 -69.17 -78.89 -148.94
C ASP A 48 -67.79 -78.38 -148.46
N HIS A 49 -66.93 -77.92 -149.37
CA HIS A 49 -65.73 -77.15 -149.01
C HIS A 49 -66.11 -75.81 -148.36
N MET A 50 -67.07 -75.07 -148.92
CA MET A 50 -67.61 -73.83 -148.36
C MET A 50 -68.17 -74.07 -146.95
N LYS A 51 -69.03 -75.08 -146.75
CA LYS A 51 -69.51 -75.50 -145.41
C LYS A 51 -68.38 -75.88 -144.46
N THR A 52 -67.26 -76.40 -144.97
CA THR A 52 -66.09 -76.77 -144.15
C THR A 52 -65.33 -75.51 -143.73
N VAL A 53 -65.05 -74.61 -144.66
CA VAL A 53 -64.45 -73.28 -144.40
C VAL A 53 -65.34 -72.38 -143.54
N GLU A 54 -66.67 -72.52 -143.63
CA GLU A 54 -67.66 -71.88 -142.76
C GLU A 54 -67.63 -72.46 -141.35
N LYS A 55 -67.61 -73.79 -141.18
CA LYS A 55 -67.44 -74.45 -139.87
C LYS A 55 -66.11 -74.06 -139.24
N GLU A 56 -65.02 -74.08 -140.01
CA GLU A 56 -63.70 -73.62 -139.57
C GLU A 56 -63.73 -72.12 -139.21
N ASN A 57 -64.44 -71.27 -139.97
CA ASN A 57 -64.65 -69.86 -139.59
C ASN A 57 -65.44 -69.72 -138.29
N VAL A 58 -66.47 -70.55 -138.05
CA VAL A 58 -67.27 -70.52 -136.81
C VAL A 58 -66.43 -70.99 -135.63
N ILE A 59 -65.64 -72.05 -135.80
CA ILE A 59 -64.70 -72.56 -134.79
C ILE A 59 -63.62 -71.51 -134.48
N LEU A 60 -62.96 -70.96 -135.51
CA LEU A 60 -61.94 -69.92 -135.37
C LEU A 60 -62.50 -68.63 -134.78
N LYS A 61 -63.74 -68.25 -135.08
CA LYS A 61 -64.41 -67.11 -134.41
C LYS A 61 -64.68 -67.42 -132.95
N ALA A 62 -65.23 -68.59 -132.63
CA ALA A 62 -65.47 -69.00 -131.25
C ALA A 62 -64.17 -69.09 -130.43
N GLU A 63 -63.08 -69.58 -131.03
CA GLU A 63 -61.74 -69.59 -130.41
C GLU A 63 -61.17 -68.18 -130.28
N ASN A 64 -61.30 -67.32 -131.29
CA ASN A 64 -60.83 -65.93 -131.25
C ASN A 64 -61.61 -65.11 -130.20
N ASP A 65 -62.91 -65.34 -130.04
CA ASP A 65 -63.75 -64.71 -129.02
C ASP A 65 -63.50 -65.30 -127.62
N ALA A 66 -63.21 -66.61 -127.51
CA ALA A 66 -62.73 -67.22 -126.26
C ALA A 66 -61.32 -66.72 -125.86
N LEU A 67 -60.45 -66.43 -126.83
CA LEU A 67 -59.14 -65.81 -126.58
C LEU A 67 -59.29 -64.33 -126.19
N LYS A 68 -60.20 -63.56 -126.81
CA LYS A 68 -60.56 -62.21 -126.32
C LYS A 68 -61.11 -62.24 -124.91
N ALA A 69 -62.01 -63.19 -124.61
CA ALA A 69 -62.56 -63.36 -123.26
C ALA A 69 -61.47 -63.69 -122.24
N LYS A 70 -60.51 -64.57 -122.57
CA LYS A 70 -59.34 -64.85 -121.73
C LYS A 70 -58.44 -63.63 -121.54
N ILE A 71 -58.16 -62.85 -122.58
CA ILE A 71 -57.34 -61.62 -122.49
C ILE A 71 -58.05 -60.54 -121.68
N LEU A 72 -59.39 -60.45 -121.79
CA LEU A 72 -60.20 -59.52 -121.01
C LEU A 72 -60.23 -59.95 -119.53
N GLN A 73 -60.51 -61.22 -119.25
CA GLN A 73 -60.44 -61.78 -117.90
C GLN A 73 -59.03 -61.61 -117.29
N GLN A 74 -57.95 -61.88 -118.04
CA GLN A 74 -56.58 -61.65 -117.56
C GLN A 74 -56.32 -60.19 -117.20
N ARG A 75 -56.91 -59.23 -117.92
CA ARG A 75 -56.81 -57.80 -117.59
C ARG A 75 -57.66 -57.40 -116.39
N GLU A 76 -58.78 -58.07 -116.16
CA GLU A 76 -59.60 -57.90 -114.95
C GLU A 76 -58.88 -58.50 -113.72
N ASP A 77 -58.36 -59.74 -113.84
CA ASP A 77 -57.52 -60.40 -112.83
C ASP A 77 -56.26 -59.55 -112.51
N GLU A 78 -55.56 -59.03 -113.53
CA GLU A 78 -54.44 -58.10 -113.36
C GLU A 78 -54.86 -56.81 -112.64
N ALA A 79 -55.98 -56.19 -113.03
CA ALA A 79 -56.48 -54.97 -112.41
C ALA A 79 -56.87 -55.17 -110.94
N ASP A 80 -57.48 -56.30 -110.60
CA ASP A 80 -57.80 -56.67 -109.21
C ASP A 80 -56.53 -56.97 -108.39
N ILE A 81 -55.52 -57.60 -108.99
CA ILE A 81 -54.20 -57.79 -108.35
C ILE A 81 -53.53 -56.43 -108.08
N TYR A 82 -53.53 -55.50 -109.04
CA TYR A 82 -53.00 -54.15 -108.85
C TYR A 82 -53.79 -53.39 -107.78
N TYR A 83 -55.13 -53.41 -107.82
CA TYR A 83 -55.98 -52.75 -106.83
C TYR A 83 -55.75 -53.32 -105.42
N TYR A 84 -55.68 -54.65 -105.27
CA TYR A 84 -55.39 -55.29 -104.00
C TYR A 84 -53.98 -54.95 -103.49
N LEU A 85 -52.97 -54.98 -104.35
CA LEU A 85 -51.58 -54.67 -103.99
C LEU A 85 -51.43 -53.20 -103.57
N HIS A 86 -51.99 -52.26 -104.33
CA HIS A 86 -52.02 -50.84 -103.95
C HIS A 86 -52.77 -50.64 -102.62
N LYS A 87 -53.96 -51.21 -102.45
CA LYS A 87 -54.74 -51.11 -101.21
C LYS A 87 -54.01 -51.71 -99.99
N LYS A 88 -53.19 -52.75 -100.18
CA LYS A 88 -52.33 -53.31 -99.14
C LYS A 88 -51.09 -52.45 -98.87
N LEU A 89 -50.49 -51.86 -99.90
CA LEU A 89 -49.36 -50.95 -99.80
C LEU A 89 -49.76 -49.63 -99.12
N ASP A 90 -50.93 -49.08 -99.42
CA ASP A 90 -51.52 -47.92 -98.76
C ASP A 90 -51.82 -48.22 -97.28
N ALA A 91 -52.41 -49.38 -96.99
CA ALA A 91 -52.65 -49.81 -95.60
C ALA A 91 -51.34 -50.02 -94.82
N ASN A 92 -50.29 -50.55 -95.46
CA ASN A 92 -48.96 -50.66 -94.86
C ASN A 92 -48.35 -49.28 -94.60
N TYR A 93 -48.48 -48.31 -95.53
CA TYR A 93 -48.02 -46.94 -95.30
C TYR A 93 -48.80 -46.22 -94.20
N GLN A 94 -50.11 -46.47 -94.05
CA GLN A 94 -50.89 -45.98 -92.93
C GLN A 94 -50.40 -46.55 -91.59
N VAL A 95 -50.08 -47.84 -91.54
CA VAL A 95 -49.48 -48.48 -90.35
C VAL A 95 -48.07 -47.95 -90.07
N ILE A 96 -47.24 -47.72 -91.09
CA ILE A 96 -45.91 -47.11 -90.92
C ILE A 96 -46.04 -45.69 -90.36
N ALA A 97 -46.88 -44.84 -90.96
CA ALA A 97 -47.09 -43.47 -90.50
C ALA A 97 -47.68 -43.40 -89.08
N GLN A 98 -48.54 -44.35 -88.71
CA GLN A 98 -49.01 -44.49 -87.33
C GLN A 98 -47.85 -44.86 -86.39
N LEU A 99 -47.08 -45.90 -86.70
CA LEU A 99 -45.96 -46.35 -85.87
C LEU A 99 -44.86 -45.29 -85.75
N GLU A 100 -44.58 -44.51 -86.80
CA GLU A 100 -43.67 -43.38 -86.77
C GLU A 100 -44.19 -42.25 -85.85
N GLY A 101 -45.50 -41.98 -85.88
CA GLY A 101 -46.18 -41.07 -84.96
C GLY A 101 -46.13 -41.54 -83.50
N ASP A 102 -46.42 -42.82 -83.25
CA ASP A 102 -46.37 -43.44 -81.91
C ASP A 102 -44.93 -43.41 -81.36
N ILE A 103 -43.93 -43.72 -82.19
CA ILE A 103 -42.49 -43.63 -81.85
C ILE A 103 -42.09 -42.19 -81.49
N GLU A 104 -42.60 -41.19 -82.21
CA GLU A 104 -42.29 -39.79 -81.94
C GLU A 104 -43.02 -39.27 -80.68
N ALA A 105 -44.26 -39.69 -80.44
CA ALA A 105 -44.97 -39.40 -79.21
C ALA A 105 -44.26 -39.98 -77.97
N VAL A 106 -43.83 -41.25 -78.04
CA VAL A 106 -43.10 -41.91 -76.95
C VAL A 106 -41.71 -41.28 -76.71
N LYS A 107 -41.01 -40.82 -77.75
CA LYS A 107 -39.79 -40.01 -77.58
C LYS A 107 -40.08 -38.72 -76.83
N GLN A 108 -41.14 -37.99 -77.20
CA GLN A 108 -41.48 -36.71 -76.58
C GLN A 108 -41.95 -36.87 -75.13
N GLU A 109 -42.68 -37.95 -74.82
CA GLU A 109 -43.03 -38.32 -73.45
C GLU A 109 -41.79 -38.66 -72.62
N ARG A 110 -40.88 -39.50 -73.13
CA ARG A 110 -39.59 -39.78 -72.47
C ARG A 110 -38.79 -38.50 -72.24
N ASP A 111 -38.62 -37.68 -73.26
CA ASP A 111 -37.87 -36.43 -73.18
C ASP A 111 -38.51 -35.39 -72.26
N ALA A 112 -39.82 -35.49 -71.98
CA ALA A 112 -40.48 -34.70 -70.94
C ALA A 112 -40.25 -35.31 -69.55
N MET A 113 -40.32 -36.64 -69.42
CA MET A 113 -40.07 -37.38 -68.19
C MET A 113 -38.62 -37.23 -67.70
N ASP A 114 -37.64 -37.35 -68.59
CA ASP A 114 -36.21 -37.14 -68.29
C ASP A 114 -35.95 -35.70 -67.81
N LYS A 115 -36.57 -34.70 -68.46
CA LYS A 115 -36.49 -33.28 -68.02
C LYS A 115 -37.13 -33.08 -66.65
N MET A 116 -38.30 -33.65 -66.40
CA MET A 116 -38.96 -33.57 -65.09
C MET A 116 -38.15 -34.29 -64.00
N PHE A 117 -37.56 -35.45 -64.30
CA PHE A 117 -36.72 -36.18 -63.36
C PHE A 117 -35.45 -35.39 -63.02
N HIS A 118 -34.77 -34.81 -64.01
CA HIS A 118 -33.63 -33.93 -63.77
C HIS A 118 -34.02 -32.67 -62.97
N GLN A 119 -35.17 -32.04 -63.27
CA GLN A 119 -35.67 -30.90 -62.47
C GLN A 119 -35.93 -31.30 -61.01
N GLN A 120 -36.61 -32.41 -60.76
CA GLN A 120 -36.83 -32.91 -59.39
C GLN A 120 -35.52 -33.30 -58.69
N GLN A 121 -34.54 -33.83 -59.44
CA GLN A 121 -33.21 -34.14 -58.93
C GLN A 121 -32.42 -32.87 -58.56
N GLU A 122 -32.47 -31.82 -59.38
CA GLU A 122 -31.86 -30.51 -59.07
C GLU A 122 -32.57 -29.80 -57.92
N GLU A 123 -33.90 -29.82 -57.86
CA GLU A 123 -34.69 -29.25 -56.77
C GLU A 123 -34.39 -29.95 -55.43
N THR A 124 -34.37 -31.28 -55.40
CA THR A 124 -34.04 -32.04 -54.18
C THR A 124 -32.59 -31.86 -53.76
N GLN A 125 -31.63 -31.86 -54.70
CA GLN A 125 -30.23 -31.53 -54.38
C GLN A 125 -30.08 -30.09 -53.87
N SER A 126 -30.80 -29.13 -54.45
CA SER A 126 -30.82 -27.73 -54.00
C SER A 126 -31.41 -27.60 -52.60
N ALA A 127 -32.49 -28.34 -52.29
CA ALA A 127 -33.09 -28.39 -50.96
C ALA A 127 -32.13 -28.97 -49.92
N PHE A 128 -31.53 -30.14 -50.18
CA PHE A 128 -30.54 -30.76 -49.28
C PHE A 128 -29.27 -29.90 -49.12
N ALA A 129 -28.84 -29.19 -50.16
CA ALA A 129 -27.71 -28.26 -50.07
C ALA A 129 -28.01 -27.06 -49.16
N LYS A 130 -29.24 -26.53 -49.20
CA LYS A 130 -29.71 -25.47 -48.29
C LYS A 130 -29.81 -25.99 -46.86
N GLU A 131 -30.53 -27.09 -46.63
CA GLU A 131 -30.66 -27.69 -45.30
C GLU A 131 -29.29 -28.01 -44.68
N LYS A 132 -28.36 -28.59 -45.45
CA LYS A 132 -26.99 -28.83 -44.99
C LYS A 132 -26.25 -27.54 -44.62
N LYS A 133 -26.44 -26.45 -45.36
CA LYS A 133 -25.83 -25.15 -45.03
C LYS A 133 -26.44 -24.58 -43.75
N ASP A 134 -27.76 -24.54 -43.65
CA ASP A 134 -28.49 -24.00 -42.50
C ASP A 134 -28.18 -24.79 -41.21
N LEU A 135 -28.02 -26.12 -41.31
CA LEU A 135 -27.55 -26.98 -40.21
C LEU A 135 -26.08 -26.74 -39.87
N THR A 136 -25.20 -26.51 -40.85
CA THR A 136 -23.79 -26.16 -40.60
C THR A 136 -23.67 -24.82 -39.87
N GLU A 137 -24.34 -23.76 -40.34
CA GLU A 137 -24.34 -22.43 -39.71
C GLU A 137 -24.91 -22.48 -38.28
N ARG A 138 -25.91 -23.34 -38.03
CA ARG A 138 -26.45 -23.59 -36.70
C ARG A 138 -25.49 -24.37 -35.78
N ILE A 139 -24.68 -25.28 -36.33
CA ILE A 139 -23.63 -25.99 -35.58
C ILE A 139 -22.49 -25.03 -35.23
N GLU A 140 -22.02 -24.22 -36.18
CA GLU A 140 -20.99 -23.20 -35.97
C GLU A 140 -21.42 -22.19 -34.90
N SER A 141 -22.64 -21.64 -35.01
CA SER A 141 -23.20 -20.74 -33.99
C SER A 141 -23.36 -21.39 -32.60
N ALA A 142 -23.69 -22.70 -32.55
CA ALA A 142 -23.72 -23.44 -31.29
C ALA A 142 -22.32 -23.67 -30.70
N GLN A 143 -21.30 -23.88 -31.54
CA GLN A 143 -19.91 -24.01 -31.12
C GLN A 143 -19.35 -22.68 -30.60
N ASP A 144 -19.61 -21.56 -31.28
CA ASP A 144 -19.24 -20.22 -30.82
C ASP A 144 -19.86 -19.90 -29.44
N THR A 145 -21.15 -20.20 -29.25
CA THR A 145 -21.81 -19.98 -27.95
C THR A 145 -21.30 -20.92 -26.85
N LEU A 146 -20.94 -22.16 -27.18
CA LEU A 146 -20.30 -23.08 -26.25
C LEU A 146 -18.92 -22.55 -25.82
N HIS A 147 -18.08 -22.16 -26.77
CA HIS A 147 -16.75 -21.62 -26.50
C HIS A 147 -16.81 -20.32 -25.67
N ALA A 148 -17.77 -19.43 -25.97
CA ALA A 148 -18.00 -18.23 -25.17
C ALA A 148 -18.43 -18.56 -23.72
N LEU A 149 -19.20 -19.63 -23.51
CA LEU A 149 -19.57 -20.12 -22.18
C LEU A 149 -18.41 -20.80 -21.44
N GLU A 150 -17.51 -21.48 -22.14
CA GLU A 150 -16.27 -22.04 -21.59
C GLU A 150 -15.33 -20.93 -21.08
N VAL A 151 -15.03 -19.93 -21.92
CA VAL A 151 -14.22 -18.77 -21.54
C VAL A 151 -14.87 -17.96 -20.40
N PHE A 152 -16.21 -17.83 -20.41
CA PHE A 152 -16.93 -17.21 -19.29
C PHE A 152 -16.81 -18.02 -17.99
N ARG A 153 -16.89 -19.36 -18.07
CA ARG A 153 -16.71 -20.27 -16.94
C ARG A 153 -15.30 -20.18 -16.37
N GLU A 154 -14.27 -20.18 -17.20
CA GLU A 154 -12.87 -20.07 -16.76
C GLU A 154 -12.64 -18.74 -16.03
N ARG A 155 -13.00 -17.62 -16.66
CA ARG A 155 -12.91 -16.29 -16.05
C ARG A 155 -13.75 -16.16 -14.77
N LYS A 156 -14.88 -16.87 -14.67
CA LYS A 156 -15.68 -16.91 -13.43
C LYS A 156 -14.92 -17.62 -12.32
N VAL A 157 -14.26 -18.75 -12.59
CA VAL A 157 -13.43 -19.46 -11.60
C VAL A 157 -12.25 -18.59 -11.16
N GLU A 158 -11.54 -17.92 -12.07
CA GLU A 158 -10.47 -16.97 -11.71
C GLU A 158 -10.96 -15.84 -10.77
N LEU A 159 -12.16 -15.32 -11.02
CA LEU A 159 -12.77 -14.30 -10.17
C LEU A 159 -13.20 -14.87 -8.80
N GLU A 160 -13.76 -16.08 -8.74
CA GLU A 160 -14.11 -16.73 -7.48
C GLU A 160 -12.87 -17.08 -6.65
N ASP A 161 -11.78 -17.56 -7.27
CA ASP A 161 -10.50 -17.83 -6.63
C ASP A 161 -9.82 -16.54 -6.11
N THR A 162 -9.82 -15.46 -6.89
CA THR A 162 -9.27 -14.17 -6.43
C THR A 162 -10.08 -13.55 -5.29
N ILE A 163 -11.41 -13.70 -5.29
CA ILE A 163 -12.26 -13.30 -4.15
C ILE A 163 -11.92 -14.14 -2.91
N ALA A 164 -11.86 -15.46 -3.03
CA ALA A 164 -11.50 -16.34 -1.91
C ALA A 164 -10.10 -16.03 -1.34
N ALA A 165 -9.13 -15.72 -2.20
CA ALA A 165 -7.79 -15.28 -1.79
C ALA A 165 -7.80 -13.95 -1.03
N MET A 166 -8.60 -12.96 -1.48
CA MET A 166 -8.76 -11.68 -0.79
C MET A 166 -9.52 -11.81 0.54
N GLU A 167 -10.52 -12.69 0.64
CA GLU A 167 -11.19 -12.99 1.91
C GLU A 167 -10.25 -13.67 2.90
N ALA A 168 -9.39 -14.58 2.44
CA ALA A 168 -8.40 -15.27 3.27
C ALA A 168 -7.32 -14.31 3.80
N THR A 169 -6.77 -13.40 2.98
CA THR A 169 -5.81 -12.39 3.45
C THR A 169 -6.45 -11.42 4.44
N LEU A 170 -7.66 -10.95 4.16
CA LEU A 170 -8.42 -10.04 5.03
C LEU A 170 -8.81 -10.70 6.37
N ALA A 171 -9.08 -12.01 6.38
CA ALA A 171 -9.28 -12.78 7.61
C ALA A 171 -7.98 -12.90 8.43
N MET A 172 -6.85 -13.21 7.78
CA MET A 172 -5.53 -13.28 8.40
C MET A 172 -5.09 -11.92 8.97
N GLU A 173 -5.31 -10.81 8.26
CA GLU A 173 -5.01 -9.46 8.75
C GLU A 173 -5.85 -9.11 9.98
N LYS A 174 -7.16 -9.42 9.99
CA LYS A 174 -8.02 -9.25 11.17
C LYS A 174 -7.52 -10.05 12.37
N GLU A 175 -7.09 -11.29 12.17
CA GLU A 175 -6.57 -12.13 13.25
C GLU A 175 -5.21 -11.59 13.77
N ASN A 176 -4.33 -11.18 12.86
CA ASN A 176 -3.03 -10.59 13.21
C ASN A 176 -3.17 -9.25 13.93
N HIS A 177 -4.08 -8.37 13.49
CA HIS A 177 -4.38 -7.13 14.18
C HIS A 177 -4.95 -7.40 15.58
N LYS A 178 -5.88 -8.37 15.73
CA LYS A 178 -6.39 -8.79 17.04
C LYS A 178 -5.27 -9.31 17.96
N LYS A 179 -4.33 -10.11 17.45
CA LYS A 179 -3.14 -10.57 18.19
C LYS A 179 -2.26 -9.39 18.63
N GLN A 180 -2.01 -8.42 17.75
CA GLN A 180 -1.23 -7.21 18.05
C GLN A 180 -1.90 -6.35 19.13
N VAL A 181 -3.21 -6.13 19.06
CA VAL A 181 -3.96 -5.37 20.08
C VAL A 181 -3.85 -6.05 21.44
N LEU A 182 -4.11 -7.35 21.54
CA LEU A 182 -4.02 -8.10 22.80
C LEU A 182 -2.61 -8.09 23.42
N GLU A 183 -1.56 -8.19 22.61
CA GLU A 183 -0.17 -8.10 23.09
C GLU A 183 0.20 -6.65 23.50
N MET A 184 -0.31 -5.63 22.81
CA MET A 184 -0.16 -4.23 23.22
C MET A 184 -0.91 -3.91 24.52
N GLU A 185 -2.14 -4.43 24.70
CA GLU A 185 -2.90 -4.34 25.94
C GLU A 185 -2.15 -5.00 27.10
N ARG A 186 -1.64 -6.22 26.90
CA ARG A 186 -0.82 -6.96 27.86
C ARG A 186 0.43 -6.17 28.28
N ARG A 187 1.17 -5.61 27.32
CA ARG A 187 2.33 -4.74 27.59
C ARG A 187 1.93 -3.48 28.36
N ASN A 188 0.82 -2.84 27.98
CA ASN A 188 0.30 -1.66 28.68
C ASN A 188 -0.13 -1.95 30.12
N VAL A 189 -0.65 -3.15 30.41
CA VAL A 189 -0.95 -3.59 31.79
C VAL A 189 0.33 -3.82 32.58
N GLN A 190 1.31 -4.54 32.00
CA GLN A 190 2.60 -4.78 32.63
C GLN A 190 3.38 -3.49 32.93
N GLU A 191 3.35 -2.52 32.02
CA GLU A 191 4.00 -1.22 32.19
C GLU A 191 3.29 -0.36 33.25
N LYS A 192 1.95 -0.35 33.29
CA LYS A 192 1.19 0.29 34.37
C LYS A 192 1.51 -0.33 35.73
N GLU A 193 1.70 -1.64 35.81
CA GLU A 193 2.17 -2.29 37.04
C GLU A 193 3.60 -1.91 37.40
N ARG A 194 4.52 -1.84 36.43
CA ARG A 194 5.92 -1.41 36.66
C ARG A 194 5.96 0.00 37.23
N ILE A 195 5.33 0.96 36.55
CA ILE A 195 5.25 2.36 36.99
C ILE A 195 4.62 2.46 38.38
N LYS A 196 3.58 1.67 38.68
CA LYS A 196 2.96 1.63 40.02
C LYS A 196 3.91 1.10 41.09
N LYS A 197 4.69 0.04 40.80
CA LYS A 197 5.71 -0.52 41.70
C LYS A 197 6.84 0.48 41.94
N ASP A 198 7.37 1.10 40.88
CA ASP A 198 8.45 2.10 40.95
C ASP A 198 8.01 3.36 41.71
N MET A 199 6.78 3.84 41.49
CA MET A 199 6.21 4.97 42.23
C MET A 199 6.03 4.64 43.72
N LEU A 200 5.55 3.44 44.06
CA LEU A 200 5.46 3.00 45.46
C LEU A 200 6.83 2.85 46.12
N MET A 201 7.87 2.42 45.38
CA MET A 201 9.24 2.40 45.88
C MET A 201 9.78 3.81 46.13
N LYS A 202 9.61 4.75 45.19
CA LYS A 202 9.99 6.16 45.37
C LYS A 202 9.26 6.84 46.52
N ILE A 203 8.00 6.49 46.78
CA ILE A 203 7.24 6.99 47.95
C ILE A 203 7.83 6.43 49.25
N LYS A 204 8.18 5.14 49.31
CA LYS A 204 8.86 4.54 50.48
C LYS A 204 10.24 5.16 50.72
N GLU A 205 11.03 5.31 49.67
CA GLU A 205 12.36 5.92 49.69
C GLU A 205 12.30 7.37 50.17
N ASN A 206 11.41 8.19 49.60
CA ASN A 206 11.22 9.58 50.03
C ASN A 206 10.74 9.67 51.48
N LYS A 207 9.82 8.78 51.92
CA LYS A 207 9.43 8.68 53.34
C LYS A 207 10.63 8.34 54.23
N GLN A 208 11.47 7.38 53.84
CA GLN A 208 12.65 7.00 54.62
C GLN A 208 13.68 8.12 54.67
N ASN A 209 13.93 8.80 53.56
CA ASN A 209 14.84 9.95 53.48
C ASN A 209 14.32 11.15 54.28
N LEU A 210 13.00 11.34 54.35
CA LEU A 210 12.38 12.37 55.20
C LEU A 210 12.55 12.01 56.69
N LEU A 211 12.28 10.76 57.08
CA LEU A 211 12.45 10.28 58.46
C LEU A 211 13.91 10.41 58.91
N ALA A 212 14.87 9.92 58.11
CA ALA A 212 16.29 10.05 58.39
C ALA A 212 16.72 11.52 58.53
N ARG A 213 16.26 12.42 57.66
CA ARG A 213 16.53 13.86 57.79
C ARG A 213 15.93 14.49 59.06
N THR A 214 14.74 14.06 59.48
CA THR A 214 14.17 14.53 60.75
C THR A 214 14.92 13.95 61.96
N GLU A 215 15.42 12.72 61.86
CA GLU A 215 16.26 12.08 62.87
C GLU A 215 17.60 12.82 62.97
N ASP A 216 18.35 13.00 61.87
CA ASP A 216 19.57 13.81 61.78
C ASP A 216 19.39 15.23 62.36
N GLN A 217 18.26 15.88 62.06
CA GLN A 217 17.95 17.23 62.54
C GLN A 217 17.66 17.25 64.05
N LEU A 218 16.91 16.28 64.57
CA LEU A 218 16.65 16.14 66.01
C LEU A 218 17.95 15.82 66.75
N ASP A 219 18.79 14.95 66.21
CA ASP A 219 20.08 14.57 66.77
C ASP A 219 21.05 15.77 66.80
N SER A 220 21.13 16.52 65.70
CA SER A 220 21.93 17.75 65.59
C SER A 220 21.45 18.85 66.54
N THR A 221 20.13 19.00 66.69
CA THR A 221 19.53 19.96 67.64
C THR A 221 19.81 19.54 69.08
N THR A 222 19.64 18.26 69.41
CA THR A 222 19.92 17.71 70.75
C THR A 222 21.38 17.89 71.14
N LYS A 223 22.31 17.55 70.23
CA LYS A 223 23.76 17.76 70.42
C LYS A 223 24.10 19.24 70.62
N ARG A 224 23.47 20.15 69.87
CA ARG A 224 23.65 21.60 70.08
C ARG A 224 23.15 22.04 71.45
N THR A 225 21.94 21.66 71.84
CA THR A 225 21.38 22.03 73.16
C THR A 225 22.17 21.44 74.32
N MET A 226 22.78 20.26 74.16
CA MET A 226 23.77 19.76 75.12
C MET A 226 24.99 20.70 75.22
N MET A 227 25.61 21.07 74.09
CA MET A 227 26.76 21.99 74.09
C MET A 227 26.42 23.40 74.63
N GLU A 228 25.23 23.92 74.34
CA GLU A 228 24.72 25.19 74.88
C GLU A 228 24.53 25.10 76.41
N ASN A 229 24.01 23.99 76.92
CA ASN A 229 23.90 23.74 78.36
C ASN A 229 25.28 23.59 79.02
N ASP A 230 26.23 22.86 78.42
CA ASP A 230 27.59 22.71 78.94
C ASP A 230 28.34 24.05 78.97
N GLN A 231 28.12 24.91 77.96
CA GLN A 231 28.60 26.28 77.95
C GLN A 231 27.97 27.12 79.07
N MET A 232 26.64 27.04 79.27
CA MET A 232 25.96 27.72 80.36
C MET A 232 26.43 27.26 81.74
N ILE A 233 26.65 25.95 81.94
CA ILE A 233 27.23 25.39 83.18
C ILE A 233 28.64 25.93 83.41
N SER A 234 29.45 26.02 82.35
CA SER A 234 30.81 26.56 82.42
C SER A 234 30.83 28.05 82.79
N GLU A 235 29.93 28.84 82.21
CA GLU A 235 29.75 30.26 82.52
C GLU A 235 29.22 30.47 83.95
N LEU A 236 28.24 29.69 84.39
CA LEU A 236 27.75 29.72 85.78
C LEU A 236 28.85 29.35 86.79
N GLN A 237 29.69 28.35 86.49
CA GLN A 237 30.85 28.01 87.33
C GLN A 237 31.90 29.14 87.34
N TYR A 238 32.11 29.84 86.22
CA TYR A 238 33.02 30.98 86.16
C TYR A 238 32.50 32.15 87.01
N GLN A 239 31.22 32.50 86.87
CA GLN A 239 30.55 33.54 87.66
C GLN A 239 30.49 33.19 89.16
N SER A 240 30.26 31.93 89.53
CA SER A 240 30.37 31.45 90.92
C SER A 240 31.78 31.69 91.48
N LYS A 241 32.82 31.30 90.73
CA LYS A 241 34.22 31.49 91.16
C LYS A 241 34.62 32.96 91.28
N GLU A 242 34.12 33.85 90.43
CA GLU A 242 34.43 35.29 90.56
C GLU A 242 33.62 35.98 91.67
N THR A 243 32.36 35.58 91.88
CA THR A 243 31.57 36.06 93.03
C THR A 243 32.12 35.55 94.36
N GLU A 244 32.63 34.31 94.44
CA GLU A 244 33.40 33.79 95.57
C GLU A 244 34.67 34.60 95.84
N LYS A 245 35.47 34.91 94.80
CA LYS A 245 36.64 35.80 94.91
C LYS A 245 36.26 37.20 95.40
N LEU A 246 35.16 37.76 94.90
CA LEU A 246 34.66 39.08 95.30
C LEU A 246 34.18 39.08 96.76
N LEU A 247 33.49 38.03 97.20
CA LEU A 247 33.07 37.83 98.58
C LEU A 247 34.26 37.62 99.52
N ALA A 248 35.32 36.94 99.08
CA ALA A 248 36.56 36.81 99.84
C ALA A 248 37.28 38.16 99.99
N LYS A 249 37.38 38.96 98.92
CA LYS A 249 37.89 40.35 98.96
C LYS A 249 37.06 41.23 99.90
N TYR A 250 35.73 41.13 99.84
CA TYR A 250 34.82 41.85 100.72
C TYR A 250 35.07 41.52 102.19
N LYS A 251 35.16 40.23 102.55
CA LYS A 251 35.46 39.79 103.92
C LYS A 251 36.84 40.25 104.39
N ALA A 252 37.86 40.25 103.53
CA ALA A 252 39.18 40.78 103.86
C ALA A 252 39.12 42.29 104.16
N LEU A 253 38.49 43.08 103.28
CA LEU A 253 38.26 44.52 103.50
C LEU A 253 37.40 44.80 104.74
N GLU A 254 36.42 43.96 105.05
CA GLU A 254 35.61 44.06 106.27
C GLU A 254 36.48 43.85 107.52
N THR A 255 37.34 42.82 107.54
CA THR A 255 38.30 42.61 108.63
C THR A 255 39.34 43.73 108.75
N GLU A 256 39.82 44.27 107.62
CA GLU A 256 40.73 45.42 107.59
C GLU A 256 40.04 46.68 108.14
N VAL A 257 38.80 46.96 107.76
CA VAL A 257 38.00 48.08 108.31
C VAL A 257 37.78 47.91 109.81
N VAL A 258 37.55 46.70 110.31
CA VAL A 258 37.48 46.43 111.77
C VAL A 258 38.83 46.66 112.45
N GLN A 259 39.93 46.18 111.86
CA GLN A 259 41.29 46.35 112.38
C GLN A 259 41.72 47.83 112.38
N LEU A 260 41.47 48.57 111.29
CA LEU A 260 41.71 50.01 111.20
C LEU A 260 40.85 50.80 112.19
N ARG A 261 39.58 50.43 112.40
CA ARG A 261 38.73 51.03 113.45
C ARG A 261 39.30 50.77 114.86
N LEU A 262 39.90 49.61 115.11
CA LEU A 262 40.57 49.31 116.38
C LEU A 262 41.90 50.08 116.51
N GLN A 263 42.73 50.12 115.47
CA GLN A 263 43.95 50.92 115.44
C GLN A 263 43.66 52.42 115.59
N LEU A 264 42.57 52.93 115.03
CA LEU A 264 42.19 54.35 115.14
C LEU A 264 41.67 54.68 116.56
N LYS A 265 41.00 53.74 117.26
CA LYS A 265 40.73 53.86 118.69
C LYS A 265 42.02 53.88 119.51
N LEU A 266 42.89 52.90 119.32
CA LEU A 266 44.17 52.79 120.03
C LEU A 266 45.08 54.00 119.74
N ASN A 267 45.10 54.50 118.50
CA ASN A 267 45.83 55.71 118.14
C ASN A 267 45.21 56.97 118.75
N LYS A 268 43.89 57.04 118.96
CA LYS A 268 43.28 58.13 119.75
C LYS A 268 43.62 58.01 121.23
N GLU A 269 43.72 56.81 121.77
CA GLU A 269 44.15 56.57 123.16
C GLU A 269 45.63 56.92 123.36
N THR A 270 46.51 56.52 122.43
CA THR A 270 47.93 56.91 122.46
C THR A 270 48.13 58.36 122.06
N GLU A 271 47.30 58.98 121.22
CA GLU A 271 47.30 60.42 120.96
C GLU A 271 46.84 61.19 122.21
N MET A 272 45.84 60.71 122.95
CA MET A 272 45.46 61.30 124.24
C MET A 272 46.56 61.16 125.29
N GLU A 273 47.23 60.00 125.39
CA GLU A 273 48.40 59.84 126.27
C GLU A 273 49.62 60.64 125.80
N MET A 274 49.84 60.75 124.50
CA MET A 274 50.88 61.61 123.91
C MET A 274 50.51 63.08 124.02
N ALA A 275 49.25 63.47 124.10
CA ALA A 275 48.80 64.82 124.41
C ALA A 275 48.95 65.13 125.91
N LYS A 276 48.67 64.17 126.80
CA LYS A 276 48.99 64.29 128.24
C LYS A 276 50.51 64.40 128.45
N ARG A 277 51.30 63.53 127.84
CA ARG A 277 52.77 63.57 127.84
C ARG A 277 53.30 64.83 127.17
N THR A 278 52.76 65.26 126.03
CA THR A 278 53.18 66.49 125.34
C THR A 278 52.73 67.73 126.11
N HIS A 279 51.64 67.69 126.88
CA HIS A 279 51.25 68.78 127.77
C HIS A 279 52.13 68.82 129.04
N PHE A 280 52.55 67.66 129.55
CA PHE A 280 53.56 67.54 130.61
C PHE A 280 54.94 68.00 130.12
N TYR A 281 55.37 67.55 128.95
CA TYR A 281 56.59 67.99 128.27
C TYR A 281 56.47 69.43 127.77
N GLN A 282 55.30 69.99 127.48
CA GLN A 282 55.14 71.44 127.22
C GLN A 282 55.18 72.23 128.53
N LYS A 283 54.77 71.68 129.67
CA LYS A 283 55.04 72.28 130.99
C LYS A 283 56.54 72.22 131.34
N LEU A 284 57.24 71.15 130.94
CA LEU A 284 58.68 71.01 131.10
C LEU A 284 59.48 71.87 130.10
N ILE A 285 59.03 71.94 128.84
CA ILE A 285 59.59 72.77 127.76
C ILE A 285 59.25 74.22 127.99
N LYS A 286 58.11 74.60 128.59
CA LYS A 286 57.92 76.00 129.01
C LYS A 286 58.96 76.37 130.08
N LYS A 287 59.15 75.52 131.08
CA LYS A 287 60.26 75.61 132.06
C LYS A 287 61.69 75.52 131.48
N LEU A 288 61.87 75.03 130.25
CA LEU A 288 63.18 74.89 129.59
C LEU A 288 63.38 75.84 128.41
N ASN A 289 62.34 76.43 127.82
CA ASN A 289 62.37 77.39 126.71
C ASN A 289 62.45 78.82 127.27
N ASP A 290 61.87 79.05 128.45
CA ASP A 290 62.27 80.14 129.37
C ASP A 290 63.77 80.04 129.77
N ARG A 291 64.44 78.91 129.45
CA ARG A 291 65.88 78.64 129.68
C ARG A 291 66.67 78.31 128.40
N ALA A 292 66.02 78.29 127.23
CA ALA A 292 66.59 77.86 125.94
C ALA A 292 66.17 78.78 124.79
N ARG A 293 66.04 80.08 125.09
CA ARG A 293 66.33 81.14 124.12
C ARG A 293 67.84 81.32 123.94
N SER A 294 68.56 80.20 123.83
CA SER A 294 69.92 80.13 123.33
C SER A 294 69.98 78.99 122.29
N ASP A 295 70.50 79.32 121.11
CA ASP A 295 71.19 78.42 120.16
C ASP A 295 70.36 77.46 119.24
N ALA A 296 69.71 78.07 118.24
CA ALA A 296 69.83 77.82 116.77
C ALA A 296 69.83 76.41 116.07
N ALA A 297 68.74 76.12 115.32
CA ALA A 297 68.58 76.03 113.82
C ALA A 297 69.29 75.02 112.83
N ARG A 298 68.56 74.67 111.73
CA ARG A 298 68.92 74.20 110.33
C ARG A 298 69.27 72.68 110.07
N GLU A 299 68.99 71.92 108.97
CA GLU A 299 68.80 71.99 107.45
C GLU A 299 70.10 71.55 106.65
N ALA A 300 70.18 70.82 105.50
CA ALA A 300 69.34 69.99 104.56
C ALA A 300 70.31 69.04 103.71
N ASP A 301 70.14 68.37 102.52
CA ASP A 301 69.14 68.12 101.42
C ASP A 301 69.63 66.98 100.41
N ASP A 302 69.00 66.78 99.20
CA ASP A 302 69.56 66.32 97.87
C ASP A 302 69.38 64.85 97.25
N GLY A 303 69.60 64.69 95.91
CA GLY A 303 69.55 63.42 95.08
C GLY A 303 69.88 63.57 93.54
N ARG A 304 69.95 62.51 92.69
CA ARG A 304 70.19 62.60 91.18
C ARG A 304 70.13 61.29 90.30
N SER A 305 69.85 61.42 88.96
CA SER A 305 70.40 60.66 87.76
C SER A 305 69.41 60.55 86.56
N LYS A 306 69.85 60.49 85.27
CA LYS A 306 68.92 60.30 84.10
C LYS A 306 69.39 59.73 82.73
N ASP A 307 70.68 59.64 82.37
CA ASP A 307 71.09 59.60 80.93
C ASP A 307 71.00 58.25 80.15
N GLN A 308 70.62 57.13 80.78
CA GLN A 308 70.79 55.79 80.16
C GLN A 308 69.73 55.38 79.11
N LEU A 309 68.59 56.08 79.03
CA LEU A 309 67.41 55.61 78.27
C LEU A 309 67.50 55.72 76.74
N ASN A 310 68.29 56.66 76.20
CA ASN A 310 68.16 57.05 74.79
C ASN A 310 68.82 56.10 73.78
N LYS A 311 69.69 55.18 74.19
CA LYS A 311 70.46 54.33 73.26
C LYS A 311 69.68 53.13 72.72
N ALA A 312 68.86 52.49 73.56
CA ALA A 312 68.18 51.24 73.22
C ALA A 312 67.08 51.37 72.15
N ASN A 313 66.54 52.58 71.93
CA ASN A 313 65.42 52.78 71.00
C ASN A 313 65.85 52.82 69.52
N GLY A 314 67.12 53.06 69.20
CA GLY A 314 67.60 53.10 67.81
C GLY A 314 67.68 51.72 67.18
N GLU A 315 68.29 50.78 67.87
CA GLU A 315 68.60 49.41 67.38
C GLU A 315 67.32 48.58 67.09
N MET A 316 66.19 48.92 67.72
CA MET A 316 64.88 48.28 67.48
C MET A 316 64.25 48.68 66.13
N LEU A 317 64.56 49.89 65.63
CA LEU A 317 63.87 50.46 64.46
C LEU A 317 64.33 49.78 63.15
N GLU A 318 65.64 49.61 63.01
CA GLU A 318 66.31 49.04 61.82
C GLU A 318 65.92 47.57 61.57
N VAL A 319 65.74 46.80 62.65
CA VAL A 319 65.26 45.41 62.59
C VAL A 319 63.83 45.33 62.04
N LEU A 320 62.95 46.25 62.42
CA LEU A 320 61.56 46.29 61.93
C LEU A 320 61.48 46.66 60.45
N GLU A 321 62.32 47.58 59.99
CA GLU A 321 62.33 48.04 58.60
C GLU A 321 62.78 46.91 57.63
N SER A 322 63.84 46.18 57.97
CA SER A 322 64.31 45.02 57.17
C SER A 322 63.22 43.95 56.99
N LYS A 323 62.44 43.69 58.05
CA LYS A 323 61.36 42.69 58.05
C LYS A 323 60.15 43.13 57.21
N SER A 324 59.86 44.43 57.19
CA SER A 324 58.83 45.02 56.34
C SER A 324 59.15 44.81 54.85
N GLN A 325 60.39 45.13 54.44
CA GLN A 325 60.85 44.98 53.06
C GLN A 325 60.82 43.50 52.60
N SER A 326 61.22 42.56 53.47
CA SER A 326 61.19 41.12 53.18
C SER A 326 59.78 40.59 52.90
N LEU A 327 58.78 40.97 53.71
CA LEU A 327 57.38 40.59 53.49
C LEU A 327 56.80 41.21 52.21
N GLN A 328 57.21 42.45 51.88
CA GLN A 328 56.77 43.15 50.67
C GLN A 328 57.32 42.50 49.38
N ALA A 329 58.50 41.88 49.45
CA ALA A 329 59.03 41.06 48.35
C ALA A 329 58.25 39.75 48.16
N GLN A 330 57.96 39.03 49.24
CA GLN A 330 57.18 37.77 49.20
C GLN A 330 55.76 37.97 48.66
N LEU A 331 55.12 39.10 48.96
CA LEU A 331 53.80 39.44 48.41
C LEU A 331 53.84 39.70 46.89
N ARG A 332 54.95 40.22 46.34
CA ARG A 332 55.09 40.40 44.89
C ARG A 332 55.21 39.07 44.17
N THR A 333 56.14 38.20 44.58
CA THR A 333 56.35 36.90 43.92
C THR A 333 55.09 36.05 43.97
N LEU A 334 54.37 36.01 45.10
CA LEU A 334 53.10 35.29 45.21
C LEU A 334 51.99 35.89 44.32
N SER A 335 52.01 37.20 44.07
CA SER A 335 51.05 37.86 43.17
C SER A 335 51.35 37.62 41.68
N GLU A 336 52.63 37.45 41.33
CA GLU A 336 53.10 37.10 39.99
C GLU A 336 52.78 35.61 39.70
N GLU A 337 53.05 34.70 40.64
CA GLU A 337 52.65 33.28 40.55
C GLU A 337 51.13 33.11 40.41
N LEU A 338 50.32 33.89 41.15
CA LEU A 338 48.86 33.91 41.01
C LEU A 338 48.36 34.53 39.70
N HIS A 339 49.16 35.38 39.05
CA HIS A 339 48.86 35.90 37.72
C HIS A 339 49.16 34.87 36.64
N ASP A 340 50.35 34.26 36.67
CA ASP A 340 50.80 33.27 35.68
C ASP A 340 49.97 31.98 35.72
N THR A 341 49.64 31.47 36.91
CA THR A 341 48.72 30.32 37.02
C THR A 341 47.32 30.63 36.50
N ARG A 342 46.88 31.89 36.56
CA ARG A 342 45.58 32.32 36.04
C ARG A 342 45.59 32.51 34.52
N THR A 343 46.64 33.10 33.94
CA THR A 343 46.77 33.20 32.47
C THR A 343 46.94 31.83 31.83
N GLN A 344 47.68 30.91 32.45
CA GLN A 344 47.76 29.49 32.04
C GLN A 344 46.39 28.79 32.09
N LEU A 345 45.60 29.01 33.15
CA LEU A 345 44.24 28.46 33.26
C LEU A 345 43.31 29.00 32.16
N GLU A 346 43.42 30.28 31.81
CA GLU A 346 42.62 30.92 30.76
C GLU A 346 43.07 30.49 29.34
N ALA A 347 44.38 30.28 29.12
CA ALA A 347 44.90 29.67 27.90
C ALA A 347 44.41 28.22 27.71
N ALA A 348 44.51 27.36 28.73
CA ALA A 348 44.03 25.98 28.68
C ALA A 348 42.50 25.89 28.45
N ARG A 349 41.74 26.90 28.93
CA ARG A 349 40.29 27.01 28.67
C ARG A 349 39.99 27.40 27.22
N THR A 350 40.73 28.34 26.64
CA THR A 350 40.52 28.73 25.22
C THR A 350 40.98 27.64 24.26
N GLU A 351 42.09 26.95 24.53
CA GLU A 351 42.50 25.76 23.78
C GLU A 351 41.45 24.65 23.81
N LYS A 352 40.90 24.33 25.00
CA LYS A 352 39.80 23.36 25.12
C LYS A 352 38.55 23.79 24.34
N HIS A 353 38.22 25.08 24.32
CA HIS A 353 37.07 25.58 23.58
C HIS A 353 37.28 25.48 22.05
N ASN A 354 38.47 25.83 21.56
CA ASN A 354 38.84 25.69 20.15
C ASN A 354 38.81 24.21 19.70
N MET A 355 39.31 23.29 20.54
CA MET A 355 39.27 21.85 20.28
C MET A 355 37.83 21.31 20.19
N LEU A 356 36.94 21.75 21.09
CA LEU A 356 35.51 21.40 21.03
C LEU A 356 34.82 21.97 19.77
N ALA A 357 35.12 23.21 19.38
CA ALA A 357 34.58 23.81 18.16
C ALA A 357 35.01 23.04 16.89
N GLN A 358 36.29 22.63 16.82
CA GLN A 358 36.79 21.77 15.74
C GLN A 358 36.09 20.40 15.73
N GLN A 359 35.83 19.80 16.89
CA GLN A 359 35.04 18.56 16.97
C GLN A 359 33.62 18.75 16.44
N ASP A 360 32.91 19.79 16.86
CA ASP A 360 31.55 20.08 16.39
C ASP A 360 31.50 20.32 14.87
N ASP A 361 32.52 20.97 14.28
CA ASP A 361 32.60 21.14 12.82
C ASP A 361 32.93 19.82 12.09
N THR A 362 33.76 18.94 12.66
CA THR A 362 33.92 17.58 12.08
C THR A 362 32.63 16.75 12.20
N LEU A 363 31.86 16.89 13.27
CA LEU A 363 30.56 16.23 13.43
C LEU A 363 29.54 16.75 12.40
N ARG A 364 29.48 18.07 12.17
CA ARG A 364 28.67 18.69 11.11
C ARG A 364 29.06 18.19 9.71
N PHE A 365 30.36 18.10 9.42
CA PHE A 365 30.86 17.57 8.16
C PHE A 365 30.47 16.10 7.95
N LEU A 366 30.69 15.24 8.96
CA LEU A 366 30.33 13.82 8.93
C LEU A 366 28.81 13.63 8.75
N LEU A 367 27.97 14.40 9.47
CA LEU A 367 26.52 14.39 9.28
C LEU A 367 26.12 14.80 7.86
N THR A 368 26.73 15.86 7.33
CA THR A 368 26.46 16.34 5.97
C THR A 368 26.81 15.28 4.92
N ALA A 369 27.99 14.65 5.04
CA ALA A 369 28.42 13.55 4.18
C ALA A 369 27.50 12.32 4.28
N ILE A 370 27.05 11.96 5.50
CA ILE A 370 26.07 10.88 5.70
C ILE A 370 24.74 11.23 5.02
N THR A 371 24.26 12.46 5.11
CA THR A 371 23.01 12.88 4.43
C THR A 371 23.13 12.90 2.91
N ASP A 372 24.26 13.37 2.37
CA ASP A 372 24.51 13.39 0.92
C ASP A 372 24.64 11.97 0.36
N ILE A 373 25.44 11.10 0.97
CA ILE A 373 25.53 9.68 0.57
C ILE A 373 24.19 8.96 0.72
N THR A 374 23.38 9.29 1.75
CA THR A 374 22.02 8.74 1.89
C THR A 374 21.10 9.23 0.75
N HIS A 375 21.23 10.47 0.31
CA HIS A 375 20.49 11.03 -0.82
C HIS A 375 20.94 10.44 -2.17
N GLN A 376 22.25 10.27 -2.38
CA GLN A 376 22.82 9.61 -3.57
C GLN A 376 22.39 8.15 -3.67
N LEU A 377 22.39 7.39 -2.55
CA LEU A 377 21.84 6.03 -2.50
C LEU A 377 20.33 6.03 -2.81
N ALA A 378 19.56 6.96 -2.26
CA ALA A 378 18.12 7.08 -2.54
C ALA A 378 17.79 7.45 -4.00
N LEU A 379 18.73 8.08 -4.72
CA LEU A 379 18.62 8.36 -6.16
C LEU A 379 19.07 7.18 -7.05
N HIS A 380 19.92 6.28 -6.55
CA HIS A 380 20.49 5.18 -7.34
C HIS A 380 19.85 3.80 -7.11
N ASP A 381 19.00 3.61 -6.09
CA ASP A 381 18.47 2.28 -5.77
C ASP A 381 17.33 1.81 -6.69
N ARG A 382 17.71 1.35 -7.88
CA ARG A 382 17.04 0.24 -8.57
C ARG A 382 18.08 -0.73 -9.14
N HIS A 383 18.14 -1.91 -8.51
CA HIS A 383 18.94 -3.09 -8.88
C HIS A 383 20.47 -3.03 -8.62
N ARG A 384 20.90 -3.38 -7.40
CA ARG A 384 21.83 -4.50 -7.21
C ARG A 384 21.82 -5.03 -5.76
N PRO A 385 21.69 -6.34 -5.51
CA PRO A 385 22.06 -6.91 -4.21
C PRO A 385 23.59 -6.91 -4.09
N VAL A 386 24.12 -6.17 -3.12
CA VAL A 386 25.55 -6.16 -2.77
C VAL A 386 25.73 -6.90 -1.45
N THR A 387 26.64 -7.87 -1.42
CA THR A 387 26.97 -8.63 -0.21
C THR A 387 27.72 -7.77 0.79
N LEU A 388 27.05 -7.39 1.88
CA LEU A 388 27.62 -6.62 2.99
C LEU A 388 28.79 -7.37 3.65
N LYS A 389 29.86 -6.64 3.95
CA LYS A 389 30.76 -6.98 5.06
C LYS A 389 30.28 -6.24 6.32
N GLU A 390 30.09 -6.94 7.43
CA GLU A 390 29.94 -6.29 8.73
C GLU A 390 31.31 -5.93 9.28
N TRP A 391 31.52 -4.65 9.56
CA TRP A 391 32.75 -4.11 10.13
C TRP A 391 32.60 -4.01 11.64
N GLN A 392 33.48 -4.69 12.38
CA GLN A 392 33.44 -4.85 13.83
C GLN A 392 34.36 -3.85 14.55
N ALA A 393 34.24 -3.78 15.88
CA ALA A 393 35.05 -2.91 16.73
C ALA A 393 36.51 -3.39 16.86
N GLY A 394 37.28 -3.29 15.78
CA GLY A 394 38.68 -3.68 15.71
C GLY A 394 39.26 -3.73 14.29
N ASP A 395 38.41 -3.71 13.25
CA ASP A 395 38.85 -3.78 11.85
C ASP A 395 39.67 -2.56 11.40
N ILE A 396 40.71 -2.84 10.60
CA ILE A 396 41.53 -1.81 9.95
C ILE A 396 40.77 -1.25 8.74
N ILE A 397 40.35 0.02 8.84
CA ILE A 397 39.71 0.76 7.75
C ILE A 397 40.78 1.14 6.71
N PRO A 398 40.53 0.99 5.39
CA PRO A 398 41.45 1.49 4.35
C PRO A 398 41.76 2.98 4.49
N ALA A 399 42.98 3.39 4.14
CA ALA A 399 43.47 4.75 4.33
C ALA A 399 42.85 5.81 3.40
N LYS A 400 41.94 5.40 2.50
CA LYS A 400 41.14 6.25 1.63
C LYS A 400 39.71 5.74 1.61
N LEU A 401 38.74 6.67 1.58
CA LEU A 401 37.31 6.31 1.52
C LEU A 401 36.86 5.99 0.08
N ASP A 402 37.64 6.41 -0.92
CA ASP A 402 37.33 6.26 -2.35
C ASP A 402 37.32 4.79 -2.82
N ASP A 403 37.98 3.90 -2.09
CA ASP A 403 38.14 2.48 -2.40
C ASP A 403 36.96 1.60 -1.90
N LEU A 404 35.91 2.18 -1.30
CA LEU A 404 34.75 1.46 -0.73
C LEU A 404 33.43 1.77 -1.47
N PRO A 405 32.48 0.81 -1.56
CA PRO A 405 31.16 1.07 -2.10
C PRO A 405 30.36 2.01 -1.16
N PRO A 406 29.45 2.85 -1.69
CA PRO A 406 28.79 3.90 -0.90
C PRO A 406 27.91 3.38 0.25
N SER A 407 27.45 2.12 0.19
CA SER A 407 26.81 1.41 1.30
C SER A 407 27.71 1.29 2.53
N ASP A 408 28.99 1.02 2.29
CA ASP A 408 29.97 0.69 3.31
C ASP A 408 30.66 1.96 3.81
N VAL A 409 30.91 2.93 2.92
CA VAL A 409 31.29 4.30 3.31
C VAL A 409 30.27 4.88 4.30
N ARG A 410 28.96 4.76 4.03
CA ARG A 410 27.90 5.21 4.95
C ARG A 410 28.00 4.53 6.32
N LYS A 411 28.25 3.21 6.37
CA LYS A 411 28.41 2.47 7.63
C LYS A 411 29.69 2.87 8.39
N VAL A 412 30.81 3.06 7.68
CA VAL A 412 32.08 3.51 8.27
C VAL A 412 31.93 4.93 8.85
N LEU A 413 31.31 5.86 8.13
CA LEU A 413 31.00 7.20 8.63
C LEU A 413 30.07 7.16 9.86
N GLN A 414 29.05 6.29 9.86
CA GLN A 414 28.14 6.14 10.99
C GLN A 414 28.82 5.51 12.22
N MET A 415 29.76 4.57 12.04
CA MET A 415 30.63 4.07 13.12
C MET A 415 31.56 5.16 13.65
N LEU A 416 32.19 5.94 12.77
CA LEU A 416 33.09 7.04 13.15
C LEU A 416 32.33 8.11 13.95
N PHE A 417 31.14 8.50 13.49
CA PHE A 417 30.23 9.41 14.20
C PHE A 417 29.86 8.86 15.60
N GLY A 418 29.51 7.58 15.70
CA GLY A 418 29.22 6.93 17.00
C GLY A 418 30.42 6.90 17.95
N LYS A 419 31.62 6.60 17.44
CA LYS A 419 32.87 6.63 18.22
C LYS A 419 33.23 8.04 18.68
N LEU A 420 33.06 9.05 17.83
CA LEU A 420 33.33 10.46 18.16
C LEU A 420 32.35 10.96 19.23
N HIS A 421 31.05 10.64 19.11
CA HIS A 421 30.04 10.98 20.13
C HIS A 421 30.29 10.26 21.46
N ALA A 422 30.75 9.00 21.44
CA ALA A 422 31.14 8.28 22.66
C ALA A 422 32.37 8.93 23.34
N TYR A 423 33.38 9.34 22.55
CA TYR A 423 34.57 10.05 23.03
C TYR A 423 34.23 11.44 23.59
N GLN A 424 33.35 12.20 22.92
CA GLN A 424 32.83 13.49 23.40
C GLN A 424 32.08 13.32 24.74
N SER A 425 31.31 12.24 24.89
CA SER A 425 30.63 11.89 26.14
C SER A 425 31.64 11.60 27.27
N GLN A 426 32.67 10.80 27.01
CA GLN A 426 33.75 10.52 27.96
C GLN A 426 34.54 11.78 28.36
N ILE A 427 34.78 12.73 27.44
CA ILE A 427 35.41 14.02 27.76
C ILE A 427 34.54 14.85 28.71
N VAL A 428 33.22 14.88 28.49
CA VAL A 428 32.27 15.60 29.35
C VAL A 428 32.18 14.94 30.74
N GLU A 429 32.12 13.62 30.82
CA GLU A 429 32.12 12.89 32.10
C GLU A 429 33.45 13.06 32.86
N THR A 430 34.59 12.95 32.18
CA THR A 430 35.92 13.18 32.79
C THR A 430 36.07 14.62 33.29
N THR A 431 35.49 15.60 32.58
CA THR A 431 35.42 17.01 33.04
C THR A 431 34.61 17.15 34.33
N ARG A 432 33.63 16.26 34.58
CA ARG A 432 32.77 16.25 35.78
C ARG A 432 33.33 15.40 36.93
N ALA A 433 34.32 14.53 36.66
CA ALA A 433 34.87 13.56 37.61
C ALA A 433 36.16 14.02 38.32
N LEU A 434 36.71 15.19 37.98
CA LEU A 434 37.86 15.77 38.69
C LEU A 434 37.44 16.22 40.11
N PRO A 435 37.99 15.63 41.18
CA PRO A 435 37.58 15.99 42.54
C PRO A 435 38.18 17.34 42.94
N GLN A 436 37.35 18.23 43.48
CA GLN A 436 37.81 19.42 44.21
C GLN A 436 38.52 18.99 45.50
N LYS A 437 39.82 18.71 45.42
CA LYS A 437 40.67 18.59 46.61
C LYS A 437 40.79 19.96 47.28
N GLN A 438 40.52 19.98 48.58
CA GLN A 438 40.37 21.19 49.37
C GLN A 438 41.72 21.88 49.64
N HIS A 439 41.94 23.03 49.00
CA HIS A 439 42.72 24.13 49.58
C HIS A 439 41.81 25.35 49.55
N GLY A 440 41.46 25.88 50.72
CA GLY A 440 40.33 26.79 50.87
C GLY A 440 40.65 28.07 51.61
N THR A 441 40.15 29.18 51.07
CA THR A 441 39.70 30.38 51.81
C THR A 441 38.79 31.17 50.87
N GLU A 442 37.47 30.90 50.91
CA GLU A 442 36.51 31.82 50.28
C GLU A 442 36.27 33.00 51.23
N LEU A 443 36.60 34.22 50.77
CA LEU A 443 36.20 35.45 51.44
C LEU A 443 34.69 35.68 51.23
N PRO A 444 33.99 36.34 52.18
CA PRO A 444 32.56 36.60 52.07
C PRO A 444 32.24 37.53 50.88
N PRO A 445 31.07 37.35 50.24
CA PRO A 445 30.68 38.17 49.10
C PRO A 445 30.43 39.62 49.52
N ILE A 446 31.19 40.55 48.92
CA ILE A 446 30.98 41.99 49.07
C ILE A 446 29.62 42.36 48.47
N LYS A 447 28.74 42.95 49.27
CA LYS A 447 27.42 43.40 48.83
C LYS A 447 27.55 44.61 47.90
N PRO A 448 26.97 44.61 46.69
CA PRO A 448 26.77 45.85 45.95
C PRO A 448 25.74 46.71 46.69
N SER A 449 26.11 47.95 47.01
CA SER A 449 25.25 48.90 47.69
C SER A 449 24.27 49.56 46.72
N GLN A 450 23.00 49.17 46.76
CA GLN A 450 21.89 49.94 46.17
C GLN A 450 20.85 50.28 47.24
N GLN A 451 20.95 51.49 47.78
CA GLN A 451 19.80 52.16 48.38
C GLN A 451 18.96 52.77 47.25
N GLN A 452 17.82 52.16 46.92
CA GLN A 452 16.54 52.80 46.55
C GLN A 452 15.53 51.73 46.08
N TYR A 453 14.24 52.09 46.07
CA TYR A 453 13.10 51.28 45.61
C TYR A 453 12.79 49.98 46.37
N GLN A 454 12.36 50.10 47.65
CA GLN A 454 11.43 49.11 48.21
C GLN A 454 10.54 49.67 49.34
N THR A 455 9.46 50.37 48.96
CA THR A 455 8.46 50.93 49.89
C THR A 455 7.02 50.48 49.55
N GLN A 456 6.85 49.31 48.92
CA GLN A 456 5.53 48.81 48.48
C GLN A 456 5.24 47.33 48.78
N GLN A 457 6.16 46.56 49.39
CA GLN A 457 5.91 45.13 49.69
C GLN A 457 5.64 44.81 51.17
N HIS A 458 5.69 45.79 52.08
CA HIS A 458 5.45 45.56 53.51
C HIS A 458 3.98 45.68 53.95
N GLN A 459 3.10 46.30 53.17
CA GLN A 459 1.66 46.39 53.51
C GLN A 459 0.92 45.07 53.26
N SER A 460 1.04 44.48 52.06
CA SER A 460 0.32 43.24 51.71
C SER A 460 0.58 42.05 52.66
N ARG A 461 1.71 42.02 53.36
CA ARG A 461 2.03 40.98 54.36
C ARG A 461 1.51 41.29 55.77
N ALA A 462 1.17 42.54 56.07
CA ALA A 462 0.45 42.91 57.29
C ALA A 462 -1.04 42.56 57.17
N ASP A 463 -1.67 42.98 56.07
CA ASP A 463 -3.10 42.76 55.79
C ASP A 463 -3.50 41.27 55.89
N GLN A 464 -2.65 40.37 55.36
CA GLN A 464 -2.85 38.93 55.41
C GLN A 464 -2.82 38.36 56.84
N ILE A 465 -2.06 38.95 57.76
CA ILE A 465 -1.98 38.53 59.17
C ILE A 465 -3.19 39.06 59.95
N GLU A 466 -3.73 40.22 59.58
CA GLU A 466 -4.91 40.81 60.21
C GLU A 466 -6.21 40.09 59.81
N ILE A 467 -6.36 39.74 58.52
CA ILE A 467 -7.48 38.92 58.03
C ILE A 467 -7.52 37.54 58.71
N LEU A 468 -6.36 36.90 58.92
CA LEU A 468 -6.28 35.61 59.61
C LEU A 468 -6.60 35.71 61.12
N LYS A 469 -6.43 36.88 61.75
CA LYS A 469 -6.88 37.12 63.13
C LYS A 469 -8.39 37.36 63.21
N ALA A 470 -8.98 38.03 62.22
CA ALA A 470 -10.42 38.29 62.19
C ALA A 470 -11.26 37.00 62.11
N LEU A 471 -10.75 35.97 61.41
CA LEU A 471 -11.43 34.66 61.27
C LEU A 471 -11.34 33.75 62.51
N ALA A 472 -10.48 34.06 63.49
CA ALA A 472 -10.26 33.20 64.65
C ALA A 472 -11.26 33.42 65.82
N ASN A 473 -12.01 34.52 65.81
CA ASN A 473 -12.80 34.99 66.96
C ASN A 473 -14.33 34.78 66.84
N TYR A 474 -14.82 33.98 65.88
CA TYR A 474 -16.26 33.76 65.70
C TYR A 474 -16.73 32.33 65.97
N GLY A 475 -17.36 32.16 67.14
CA GLY A 475 -18.27 31.06 67.44
C GLY A 475 -18.60 30.97 68.93
N PRO A 476 -19.68 30.26 69.34
CA PRO A 476 -20.82 29.76 68.54
C PRO A 476 -22.14 30.47 68.91
N SER A 477 -23.22 30.20 68.18
CA SER A 477 -24.59 30.54 68.63
C SER A 477 -25.62 29.57 68.07
N THR A 478 -26.11 28.63 68.89
CA THR A 478 -27.12 27.60 68.52
C THR A 478 -27.94 27.11 69.72
N VAL A 479 -29.20 27.54 69.83
CA VAL A 479 -30.32 26.91 70.57
C VAL A 479 -31.64 27.53 70.08
N PRO A 480 -32.83 26.88 70.23
CA PRO A 480 -33.12 25.54 70.76
C PRO A 480 -33.88 24.68 69.71
N GLU A 481 -34.57 23.55 69.96
CA GLU A 481 -34.77 22.75 71.19
C GLU A 481 -34.72 21.22 70.89
N ARG A 482 -35.89 20.60 70.71
CA ARG A 482 -36.19 19.14 70.65
C ARG A 482 -37.66 18.98 70.17
N PRO A 483 -38.28 17.78 70.01
CA PRO A 483 -38.10 16.55 70.80
C PRO A 483 -37.94 15.21 70.03
N SER A 484 -37.51 14.18 70.79
CA SER A 484 -37.89 12.75 70.79
C SER A 484 -38.33 12.04 69.47
N ARG A 485 -37.95 10.78 69.19
CA ARG A 485 -37.70 9.66 70.13
C ARG A 485 -36.86 8.54 69.47
N ASN A 486 -35.97 7.92 70.26
CA ASN A 486 -35.17 6.71 69.94
C ASN A 486 -35.80 5.45 70.58
N PRO A 487 -35.27 4.20 70.43
CA PRO A 487 -34.20 3.68 69.54
C PRO A 487 -34.54 2.37 68.78
N SER A 488 -33.69 1.94 67.83
CA SER A 488 -33.08 0.58 67.83
C SER A 488 -32.03 0.37 66.70
N THR A 489 -30.86 -0.16 67.09
CA THR A 489 -29.91 -1.07 66.38
C THR A 489 -30.29 -1.64 65.00
N GLU A 490 -29.39 -1.87 64.03
CA GLU A 490 -27.91 -1.70 64.00
C GLU A 490 -27.28 -1.74 62.58
N GLN A 491 -26.02 -1.25 62.49
CA GLN A 491 -24.92 -1.70 61.60
C GLN A 491 -24.90 -1.50 60.05
N LEU A 492 -23.81 -0.82 59.62
CA LEU A 492 -22.97 -0.98 58.40
C LEU A 492 -23.28 -0.22 57.07
N HIS A 493 -22.34 0.69 56.73
CA HIS A 493 -21.86 1.20 55.42
C HIS A 493 -22.87 1.60 54.30
N GLN A 494 -23.03 2.86 53.87
CA GLN A 494 -22.14 3.98 53.46
C GLN A 494 -22.00 4.17 51.92
N ARG A 495 -22.52 5.31 51.41
CA ARG A 495 -22.16 6.07 50.16
C ARG A 495 -22.48 5.34 48.82
N SER A 496 -23.25 5.87 47.85
CA SER A 496 -23.35 7.22 47.23
C SER A 496 -22.08 7.59 46.42
N VAL A 497 -22.11 8.08 45.17
CA VAL A 497 -23.07 8.99 44.50
C VAL A 497 -23.36 8.59 43.02
N ALA A 498 -24.52 9.02 42.51
CA ALA A 498 -25.09 9.00 41.15
C ALA A 498 -24.25 8.69 39.88
N CYS A 499 -24.95 8.12 38.87
CA CYS A 499 -25.18 8.82 37.59
C CYS A 499 -26.48 8.34 36.89
N GLN A 500 -26.95 9.07 35.88
CA GLN A 500 -28.28 8.91 35.26
C GLN A 500 -28.26 8.08 33.97
N THR A 501 -29.28 7.24 33.72
CA THR A 501 -29.90 7.04 32.39
C THR A 501 -31.16 6.16 32.47
N LEU A 502 -32.25 6.57 31.81
CA LEU A 502 -33.41 5.72 31.46
C LEU A 502 -33.17 5.19 30.03
N SER A 503 -33.42 3.93 29.64
CA SER A 503 -34.55 3.01 29.88
C SER A 503 -35.82 3.36 29.10
N ASN A 504 -35.97 2.72 27.92
CA ASN A 504 -37.24 2.28 27.31
C ASN A 504 -36.89 1.22 26.22
N TRP A 505 -37.41 -0.02 26.34
CA TRP A 505 -38.54 -0.58 25.56
C TRP A 505 -38.25 -0.85 24.06
N SER A 506 -38.65 -1.98 23.45
CA SER A 506 -39.23 -3.24 24.00
C SER A 506 -39.14 -4.38 22.96
N GLU A 507 -39.44 -5.63 23.35
CA GLU A 507 -39.38 -6.82 22.49
C GLU A 507 -40.41 -6.85 21.34
N THR A 508 -40.15 -7.69 20.33
CA THR A 508 -41.17 -8.59 19.75
C THR A 508 -40.53 -9.91 19.33
N LYS A 509 -41.30 -11.00 19.31
CA LYS A 509 -40.81 -12.39 19.20
C LYS A 509 -41.87 -13.30 18.58
N SER A 510 -41.42 -14.43 18.02
CA SER A 510 -42.25 -15.48 17.41
C SER A 510 -42.94 -15.07 16.08
N ASN A 511 -43.36 -15.99 15.20
CA ASN A 511 -43.63 -17.41 15.41
C ASN A 511 -43.21 -18.30 14.22
N ALA A 512 -43.13 -19.62 14.40
CA ALA A 512 -42.76 -20.58 13.35
C ALA A 512 -43.50 -21.93 13.48
N ARG A 513 -44.08 -22.42 12.36
CA ARG A 513 -44.70 -23.76 12.08
C ARG A 513 -45.60 -23.62 10.83
N LYS A 514 -45.94 -24.65 10.03
CA LYS A 514 -45.28 -25.92 9.63
C LYS A 514 -46.15 -26.59 8.52
N ASN A 515 -45.54 -27.27 7.54
CA ASN A 515 -46.18 -28.17 6.54
C ASN A 515 -47.10 -27.41 5.54
N VAL A 516 -47.61 -27.94 4.41
CA VAL A 516 -47.74 -29.33 3.84
C VAL A 516 -47.28 -29.35 2.36
N SER A 517 -47.03 -30.54 1.80
CA SER A 517 -46.52 -30.78 0.43
C SER A 517 -47.59 -31.08 -0.63
N ASN A 518 -47.23 -30.86 -1.91
CA ASN A 518 -47.69 -31.52 -3.16
C ASN A 518 -49.20 -31.53 -3.53
N VAL A 519 -49.52 -31.18 -4.79
CA VAL A 519 -49.91 -32.14 -5.85
C VAL A 519 -50.10 -31.43 -7.21
N VAL A 520 -49.94 -32.19 -8.30
CA VAL A 520 -50.01 -31.82 -9.73
C VAL A 520 -51.46 -31.64 -10.20
N VAL A 521 -51.73 -30.80 -11.24
CA VAL A 521 -52.61 -31.08 -12.41
C VAL A 521 -52.76 -29.85 -13.33
N HIS A 522 -52.84 -30.10 -14.65
CA HIS A 522 -53.07 -29.20 -15.80
C HIS A 522 -54.28 -29.80 -16.59
N PRO A 523 -54.83 -29.29 -17.73
CA PRO A 523 -54.41 -28.19 -18.63
C PRO A 523 -55.62 -27.36 -19.20
N GLN A 524 -55.44 -26.75 -20.39
CA GLN A 524 -56.48 -26.25 -21.35
C GLN A 524 -57.20 -24.92 -21.00
N GLN A 525 -57.66 -24.05 -21.92
CA GLN A 525 -57.48 -23.79 -23.38
C GLN A 525 -58.13 -22.38 -23.68
N ALA A 526 -57.99 -21.67 -24.81
CA ALA A 526 -56.95 -21.48 -25.85
C ALA A 526 -57.45 -20.43 -26.91
N ARG A 527 -56.57 -19.99 -27.83
CA ARG A 527 -56.81 -19.07 -29.00
C ARG A 527 -56.97 -17.56 -28.65
N THR A 528 -56.67 -16.58 -29.52
CA THR A 528 -56.31 -16.55 -30.97
C THR A 528 -55.07 -15.68 -31.30
N LEU A 529 -54.42 -15.95 -32.44
CA LEU A 529 -53.48 -15.11 -33.22
C LEU A 529 -54.26 -14.27 -34.29
N PRO A 530 -53.68 -13.53 -35.29
CA PRO A 530 -52.27 -13.30 -35.69
C PRO A 530 -51.86 -11.85 -36.09
N GLN A 531 -50.57 -11.67 -36.44
CA GLN A 531 -49.98 -10.64 -37.35
C GLN A 531 -50.10 -9.13 -36.96
N GLU A 532 -49.28 -8.19 -37.46
CA GLU A 532 -48.28 -8.22 -38.56
C GLU A 532 -47.05 -7.31 -38.29
N SER A 533 -46.08 -7.23 -39.21
CA SER A 533 -44.84 -6.41 -39.11
C SER A 533 -44.15 -6.29 -40.50
N PRO A 534 -43.10 -5.46 -40.71
CA PRO A 534 -42.60 -4.24 -40.06
C PRO A 534 -42.59 -3.10 -41.14
N PRO A 535 -41.52 -2.34 -41.51
CA PRO A 535 -40.37 -1.74 -40.79
C PRO A 535 -40.12 -0.22 -41.08
N LYS A 536 -39.29 0.45 -40.26
CA LYS A 536 -38.05 1.17 -40.66
C LYS A 536 -37.46 2.07 -39.55
N ALA A 537 -36.14 2.20 -39.55
CA ALA A 537 -35.35 3.21 -38.83
C ALA A 537 -35.18 4.48 -39.75
N PRO A 538 -34.48 5.60 -39.39
CA PRO A 538 -33.28 5.65 -38.54
C PRO A 538 -33.00 6.95 -37.73
N MET A 539 -31.76 7.01 -37.20
CA MET A 539 -30.91 8.19 -36.89
C MET A 539 -31.14 9.07 -35.64
N THR A 540 -30.13 8.97 -34.76
CA THR A 540 -29.40 10.07 -34.06
C THR A 540 -30.13 11.18 -33.31
N ALA A 541 -29.87 11.26 -31.99
CA ALA A 541 -29.65 12.53 -31.29
C ALA A 541 -28.69 12.36 -30.09
N GLU A 542 -28.16 13.48 -29.63
CA GLU A 542 -27.27 13.67 -28.47
C GLU A 542 -28.01 13.43 -27.12
N GLY A 543 -27.37 13.38 -25.94
CA GLY A 543 -25.94 13.43 -25.62
C GLY A 543 -25.64 14.19 -24.30
N ARG A 544 -24.94 13.52 -23.38
CA ARG A 544 -24.14 14.10 -22.28
C ARG A 544 -24.83 14.78 -21.08
N VAL A 545 -25.22 13.92 -20.13
CA VAL A 545 -25.04 14.03 -18.65
C VAL A 545 -24.35 15.29 -18.10
N GLU A 546 -25.01 15.96 -17.15
CA GLU A 546 -24.38 16.81 -16.12
C GLU A 546 -23.89 15.96 -14.93
N ALA A 547 -22.66 16.19 -14.45
CA ALA A 547 -22.23 15.93 -13.07
C ALA A 547 -20.85 16.54 -12.79
N ALA A 548 -20.70 17.20 -11.63
CA ALA A 548 -19.44 17.71 -11.06
C ALA A 548 -19.64 17.90 -9.53
N PRO A 549 -18.64 18.27 -8.70
CA PRO A 549 -17.21 18.48 -8.99
C PRO A 549 -16.29 17.75 -7.95
N SER A 550 -15.11 18.33 -7.69
CA SER A 550 -14.15 18.05 -6.59
C SER A 550 -13.07 16.97 -6.89
N LEU A 551 -11.79 17.09 -6.48
CA LEU A 551 -11.08 18.08 -5.65
C LEU A 551 -9.70 18.50 -6.24
N ILE A 552 -9.29 19.75 -5.93
CA ILE A 552 -7.93 20.22 -5.54
C ILE A 552 -6.69 19.57 -6.21
N SER A 553 -5.93 20.35 -7.00
CA SER A 553 -4.63 20.93 -6.55
C SER A 553 -3.95 21.79 -7.65
N THR A 554 -3.25 22.86 -7.25
CA THR A 554 -2.66 23.84 -8.17
C THR A 554 -1.17 23.59 -8.45
N ARG A 555 -0.76 23.60 -9.73
CA ARG A 555 0.63 23.85 -10.16
C ARG A 555 0.78 25.26 -10.74
N ARG A 556 1.90 25.93 -10.45
CA ARG A 556 2.45 27.03 -11.26
C ARG A 556 3.97 26.86 -11.43
N PRO A 557 4.56 27.35 -12.54
CA PRO A 557 5.95 27.08 -12.91
C PRO A 557 6.92 28.18 -12.46
N VAL A 558 8.23 27.87 -12.42
CA VAL A 558 9.30 28.87 -12.32
C VAL A 558 10.34 28.69 -13.43
N VAL A 559 10.61 29.82 -14.08
CA VAL A 559 11.56 30.11 -15.17
C VAL A 559 12.97 29.54 -14.96
N LYS A 560 13.54 28.91 -16.00
CA LYS A 560 15.00 28.74 -16.12
C LYS A 560 15.63 30.05 -16.61
N LYS A 561 16.59 30.62 -15.87
CA LYS A 561 17.50 31.65 -16.39
C LYS A 561 18.87 31.03 -16.71
N ARG A 562 19.47 31.49 -17.81
CA ARG A 562 20.77 31.05 -18.35
C ARG A 562 21.80 32.13 -18.00
N ILE A 563 22.93 31.75 -17.42
CA ILE A 563 24.10 32.63 -17.17
C ILE A 563 25.32 31.95 -17.82
N VAL A 564 26.20 32.73 -18.43
CA VAL A 564 27.29 32.28 -19.31
C VAL A 564 28.49 33.24 -19.19
N LEU A 565 29.70 32.77 -19.51
CA LEU A 565 31.01 33.47 -19.56
C LEU A 565 31.67 33.82 -18.20
N PRO A 566 33.01 34.06 -18.16
CA PRO A 566 34.02 33.96 -19.24
C PRO A 566 35.20 32.98 -18.94
N GLU A 567 36.13 32.89 -19.89
CA GLU A 567 37.35 32.04 -19.86
C GLU A 567 38.53 32.64 -19.08
N ALA A 568 39.51 31.80 -18.69
CA ALA A 568 40.90 32.21 -18.46
C ALA A 568 41.92 31.06 -18.66
N HIS A 569 43.00 31.37 -19.38
CA HIS A 569 44.09 30.51 -19.86
C HIS A 569 44.82 29.58 -18.86
N ARG A 570 45.28 28.41 -19.35
CA ARG A 570 46.73 28.03 -19.42
C ARG A 570 47.00 26.80 -20.32
N LEU A 571 48.21 26.72 -20.87
CA LEU A 571 48.77 25.58 -21.63
C LEU A 571 50.02 25.01 -20.89
N PRO A 572 50.89 24.15 -21.46
CA PRO A 572 51.05 22.73 -21.08
C PRO A 572 52.52 22.46 -20.66
N PRO A 573 53.27 21.40 -21.06
CA PRO A 573 53.03 19.95 -21.29
C PRO A 573 53.83 19.13 -20.21
N PRO A 574 54.49 17.94 -20.37
CA PRO A 574 54.54 16.93 -21.47
C PRO A 574 54.55 15.41 -21.08
N GLY A 575 54.43 14.53 -22.10
CA GLY A 575 55.36 13.39 -22.27
C GLY A 575 54.82 11.94 -22.29
N GLY A 576 55.12 11.19 -23.36
CA GLY A 576 54.95 9.72 -23.50
C GLY A 576 53.78 9.31 -24.42
N LYS A 577 53.87 8.53 -25.52
CA LYS A 577 54.60 7.26 -25.85
C LYS A 577 54.11 6.07 -24.99
N ASN A 578 53.66 4.92 -25.51
CA ASN A 578 53.64 4.26 -26.84
C ASN A 578 52.43 3.25 -26.86
N PRO A 579 52.22 2.42 -27.90
CA PRO A 579 52.56 2.56 -29.32
C PRO A 579 51.33 2.74 -30.23
#